data_AF-A0A1M6B4L5-F1
#
_entry.id   AF-A0A1M6B4L5-F1
#
_cell.length_a   1.000
_cell.length_b   1.000
_cell.length_c   1.000
_cell.angle_alpha   90.00
_cell.angle_beta   90.00
_cell.angle_gamma   90.00
#
_symmetry.space_group_name_H-M   'P 1'
#
loop_
_entity.id
_entity.type
_entity.pdbx_description
1 polymer ?
#
loop_
_entity_poly.entity_id
_entity_poly.type
_entity_poly.pdbx_seq_one_letter_code
_entity_poly.pdbx_strand_id
1 'polypeptide(L)' 'MQSHESIMDWYRGTGLRPYLDALPEEKKADFEQEVLQRVMAAYPKQKNGEIIFRFPRLFFTAVAR' A
#
# COMPACT_ATOMS: atom_id res chain seq x y z
N MET A 1 5.55 -9.88 -1.41
CA MET A 1 4.70 -9.83 -0.21
C MET A 1 3.94 -11.15 -0.08
N GLN A 2 3.72 -11.64 1.12
CA GLN A 2 3.08 -12.96 1.34
C GLN A 2 1.55 -12.91 1.20
N SER A 3 0.92 -11.79 1.56
CA SER A 3 -0.53 -11.57 1.38
C SER A 3 -0.87 -10.10 1.09
N HIS A 4 -2.12 -9.85 0.70
CA HIS A 4 -2.63 -8.49 0.49
C HIS A 4 -2.74 -7.72 1.81
N GLU A 5 -3.04 -8.41 2.90
CA GLU A 5 -3.01 -7.86 4.27
C GLU A 5 -1.60 -7.41 4.64
N SER A 6 -0.55 -8.15 4.24
CA SER A 6 0.84 -7.69 4.41
C SER A 6 1.12 -6.36 3.71
N ILE A 7 0.47 -6.10 2.56
CA ILE A 7 0.56 -4.81 1.86
C ILE A 7 -0.16 -3.73 2.66
N MET A 8 -1.36 -4.03 3.18
CA MET A 8 -2.15 -3.09 3.98
C MET A 8 -1.44 -2.69 5.27
N ASP A 9 -0.85 -3.65 5.98
CA ASP A 9 -0.08 -3.37 7.20
C ASP A 9 1.14 -2.47 6.92
N TRP A 10 1.86 -2.75 5.82
CA TRP A 10 2.95 -1.89 5.37
C TRP A 10 2.45 -0.49 4.97
N TYR A 11 1.31 -0.40 4.28
CA TYR A 11 0.75 0.86 3.79
C TYR A 11 0.18 1.73 4.92
N ARG A 12 -0.35 1.11 5.98
CA ARG A 12 -0.82 1.78 7.21
C ARG A 12 0.28 2.65 7.81
N GLY A 13 1.52 2.15 7.83
CA GLY A 13 2.68 2.87 8.37
C GLY A 13 3.35 3.87 7.42
N THR A 14 3.07 3.81 6.11
CA THR A 14 3.88 4.54 5.10
C THR A 14 3.11 5.54 4.24
N GLY A 15 1.78 5.47 4.21
CA GLY A 15 1.00 6.43 3.41
C GLY A 15 -0.50 6.47 3.65
N LEU A 16 -1.09 5.48 4.33
CA LEU A 16 -2.54 5.43 4.55
C LEU A 16 -3.01 6.34 5.69
N ARG A 17 -2.15 6.60 6.68
CA ARG A 17 -2.51 7.34 7.91
C ARG A 17 -3.16 8.71 7.66
N PRO A 18 -2.64 9.59 6.77
CA PRO A 18 -3.28 10.88 6.52
C PRO A 18 -4.72 10.78 5.99
N TYR A 19 -5.05 9.70 5.27
CA TYR A 19 -6.41 9.46 4.77
C TYR A 19 -7.34 9.01 5.90
N LEU A 20 -6.86 8.13 6.77
CA LEU A 20 -7.63 7.69 7.94
C LEU A 20 -7.86 8.85 8.91
N ASP A 21 -6.86 9.68 9.16
CA ASP A 21 -6.98 10.83 10.06
C ASP A 21 -7.98 11.88 9.56
N ALA A 22 -8.22 11.95 8.24
CA ALA A 22 -9.21 12.84 7.63
C ALA A 22 -10.66 12.29 7.69
N LEU A 23 -10.85 11.03 8.07
CA LEU A 23 -12.15 10.37 8.09
C LEU A 23 -12.75 10.31 9.50
N PRO A 24 -14.08 10.41 9.64
CA PRO A 24 -14.78 10.05 10.87
C PRO A 24 -14.46 8.60 11.27
N GLU A 25 -14.41 8.31 12.58
CA GLU A 25 -14.04 6.98 13.10
C GLU A 25 -14.91 5.87 12.49
N GLU A 26 -16.22 6.09 12.39
CA GLU A 26 -17.20 5.18 11.77
C GLU A 26 -16.84 4.76 10.33
N LYS A 27 -16.08 5.59 9.60
CA LYS A 27 -15.80 5.39 8.17
C LYS A 27 -14.44 4.77 7.90
N LYS A 28 -13.55 4.70 8.90
CA LYS A 28 -12.18 4.19 8.72
C LYS A 28 -12.16 2.72 8.31
N ALA A 29 -12.96 1.88 8.98
CA ALA A 29 -13.03 0.45 8.69
C ALA A 29 -13.55 0.17 7.28
N ASP A 30 -14.65 0.82 6.88
CA ASP A 30 -15.21 0.70 5.53
C ASP A 30 -14.19 1.11 4.46
N PHE A 31 -13.48 2.22 4.70
CA PHE A 31 -12.46 2.72 3.80
C PHE A 31 -11.27 1.76 3.68
N GLU A 32 -10.74 1.24 4.79
CA GLU A 32 -9.65 0.25 4.75
C GLU A 32 -10.06 -1.01 3.99
N GLN A 33 -11.30 -1.48 4.17
CA GLN A 33 -11.82 -2.64 3.46
C GLN A 33 -11.91 -2.37 1.95
N GLU A 34 -12.39 -1.20 1.54
CA GLU A 34 -12.45 -0.82 0.14
C GLU A 34 -11.04 -0.75 -0.49
N VAL A 35 -10.08 -0.18 0.24
CA VAL A 35 -8.69 -0.12 -0.22
C VAL A 35 -8.10 -1.52 -0.36
N LEU A 36 -8.35 -2.43 0.59
CA LEU A 36 -7.92 -3.83 0.50
C LEU A 36 -8.49 -4.52 -0.75
N GLN A 37 -9.78 -4.35 -1.05
CA GLN A 37 -10.39 -4.91 -2.26
C GLN A 37 -9.72 -4.39 -3.54
N ARG A 38 -9.42 -3.08 -3.59
CA ARG A 38 -8.70 -2.46 -4.71
C ARG A 38 -7.26 -2.99 -4.83
N VAL A 39 -6.57 -3.18 -3.69
CA VAL A 39 -5.22 -3.77 -3.65
C VAL A 39 -5.23 -5.22 -4.14
N MET A 40 -6.24 -6.00 -3.78
CA MET A 40 -6.41 -7.38 -4.26
C MET A 40 -6.53 -7.46 -5.78
N ALA A 41 -7.34 -6.57 -6.37
CA ALA A 41 -7.51 -6.48 -7.81
C ALA A 41 -6.24 -5.97 -8.52
N ALA A 42 -5.56 -4.97 -7.95
CA ALA A 42 -4.39 -4.34 -8.56
C ALA A 42 -3.12 -5.21 -8.49
N TYR A 43 -3.00 -6.06 -7.47
CA TYR A 43 -1.80 -6.86 -7.19
C TYR A 43 -2.13 -8.35 -7.06
N PRO A 44 -2.48 -9.05 -8.14
CA PRO A 44 -2.82 -10.47 -8.08
C PRO A 44 -1.63 -11.33 -7.61
N LYS A 45 -1.94 -12.43 -6.90
CA LYS A 45 -0.95 -13.44 -6.52
C LYS A 45 -0.37 -14.11 -7.77
N GLN A 46 0.92 -14.39 -7.72
CA GLN A 46 1.64 -15.11 -8.74
C GLN A 46 1.48 -16.63 -8.54
N LYS A 47 2.00 -17.44 -9.48
CA LYS A 47 1.90 -18.91 -9.42
C LYS A 47 2.48 -19.53 -8.14
N ASN A 48 3.44 -18.86 -7.51
CA ASN A 48 4.05 -19.28 -6.25
C ASN A 48 3.27 -18.82 -5.00
N GLY A 49 2.13 -18.16 -5.17
CA GLY A 49 1.29 -17.63 -4.09
C GLY A 49 1.71 -16.27 -3.54
N GLU A 50 2.84 -15.71 -3.98
CA GLU A 50 3.33 -14.40 -3.54
C GLU A 50 2.81 -13.26 -4.41
N ILE A 51 2.92 -12.03 -3.90
CA ILE A 51 2.52 -10.80 -4.60
C ILE A 51 3.76 -9.98 -4.94
N ILE A 52 3.85 -9.54 -6.21
CA ILE A 52 4.84 -8.58 -6.67
C ILE A 52 4.33 -7.17 -6.37
N PHE A 53 4.84 -6.57 -5.30
CA PHE A 53 4.54 -5.19 -4.91
C PHE A 53 5.73 -4.28 -5.25
N ARG A 54 5.51 -3.24 -6.05
CA ARG A 54 6.59 -2.41 -6.61
C ARG A 54 6.98 -1.28 -5.64
N PHE A 55 8.28 -1.04 -5.52
CA PHE A 55 8.86 0.12 -4.83
C PHE A 55 9.69 0.98 -5.79
N PRO A 56 9.05 1.83 -6.60
CA PRO A 56 9.78 2.78 -7.43
C PRO A 56 10.59 3.74 -6.55
N ARG A 57 11.89 3.91 -6.87
CA ARG A 57 12.79 4.79 -6.12
C ARG A 57 13.51 5.70 -7.11
N LEU A 58 13.52 6.99 -6.81
CA LEU A 58 14.30 7.99 -7.54
C LEU A 58 15.68 8.10 -6.87
N PHE A 59 16.75 7.96 -7.66
CA PHE A 59 18.11 8.21 -7.24
C PHE A 59 18.72 9.24 -8.20
N PHE A 60 19.47 10.19 -7.66
CA PHE A 60 20.22 11.15 -8.47
C PHE A 60 21.53 11.52 -7.76
N THR A 61 22.50 12.00 -8.54
CA THR A 61 23.76 12.54 -8.05
C THR A 61 23.95 13.94 -8.62
N ALA A 62 24.45 14.86 -7.79
CA ALA A 62 24.83 16.20 -8.21
C ALA A 62 26.34 16.36 -8.00
N VAL A 63 27.03 16.93 -8.99
CA VAL A 63 28.46 17.24 -8.92
C VAL A 63 28.65 18.75 -9.02
N ALA A 64 29.61 19.29 -8.26
CA ALA A 64 30.03 20.69 -8.41
C ALA A 64 30.60 20.89 -9.82
N ARG A 65 30.48 22.11 -10.34
CA ARG A 65 30.99 22.48 -11.65
C ARG A 65 32.50 22.66 -11.63
#